data_AF-A0A2N5DA54-F1
#
_entry.id   AF-A0A2N5DA54-F1
#
_cell.length_a   1.000
_cell.length_b   1.000
_cell.length_c   1.000
_cell.angle_alpha   90.00
_cell.angle_beta   90.00
_cell.angle_gamma   90.00
#
_symmetry.space_group_name_H-M   'P 1'
#
loop_
_entity.id
_entity.type
_entity.pdbx_description
1 polymer ?
#
loop_
_entity_poly.entity_id
_entity_poly.type
_entity_poly.pdbx_seq_one_letter_code
_entity_poly.pdbx_strand_id
1 'polypeptide(L)'
;MARSSAPPPTPRRSARRPCSTRCGSMTERPPLARRLAGRLWAGREGSAAVEFALVLPFMVLLCFAFVGAGRLFWNYHIAVSSVRDAARYAARLPMTCAGLTNAGDVTNVQNLTRTGTKDGSGSPLIATWTSNATVTVTVTCVSNAGGTYSGRYDGMTGVPRVQVSATPPYIESFGPLTGITLTSFTVSSQQAWTE
;
A
#
# COMPACT_ATOMS: atom_id res chain seq x y z
N MET A 1 -14.54 -32.30 -121.71
CA MET A 1 -13.51 -31.48 -121.06
C MET A 1 -13.10 -32.24 -119.79
N ALA A 2 -11.91 -32.81 -119.57
CA ALA A 2 -10.58 -32.65 -120.19
C ALA A 2 -10.02 -31.22 -120.00
N ARG A 3 -8.82 -30.95 -119.44
CA ARG A 3 -7.61 -31.76 -119.12
C ARG A 3 -7.05 -31.40 -117.70
N SER A 4 -6.27 -32.22 -116.98
CA SER A 4 -4.79 -32.44 -117.01
C SER A 4 -3.95 -31.14 -116.91
N SER A 5 -2.83 -31.01 -116.18
CA SER A 5 -1.83 -31.99 -115.63
C SER A 5 -1.14 -31.47 -114.34
N ALA A 6 -0.15 -32.21 -113.77
CA ALA A 6 0.54 -31.89 -112.50
C ALA A 6 2.06 -31.51 -112.63
N PRO A 7 3.03 -32.03 -111.83
CA PRO A 7 3.82 -31.32 -110.79
C PRO A 7 5.36 -31.35 -111.08
N PRO A 8 6.34 -31.34 -110.12
CA PRO A 8 6.40 -31.01 -108.68
C PRO A 8 7.29 -29.75 -108.42
N PRO A 9 8.49 -29.67 -107.77
CA PRO A 9 9.38 -30.60 -107.02
C PRO A 9 9.45 -30.30 -105.48
N THR A 10 10.55 -30.68 -104.79
CA THR A 10 10.88 -30.32 -103.38
C THR A 10 12.40 -30.09 -103.21
N PRO A 11 12.86 -29.47 -102.10
CA PRO A 11 13.99 -30.09 -101.37
C PRO A 11 14.04 -29.91 -99.83
N ARG A 12 14.47 -31.01 -99.17
CA ARG A 12 15.40 -31.13 -98.01
C ARG A 12 15.25 -30.30 -96.70
N ARG A 13 14.69 -30.98 -95.69
CA ARG A 13 15.39 -31.58 -94.51
C ARG A 13 16.26 -30.70 -93.55
N SER A 14 16.00 -30.92 -92.25
CA SER A 14 16.78 -30.55 -91.05
C SER A 14 16.58 -29.11 -90.52
N ALA A 15 16.74 -28.81 -89.23
CA ALA A 15 17.19 -29.65 -88.11
C ALA A 15 16.36 -29.42 -86.83
N ARG A 16 16.36 -30.39 -85.90
CA ARG A 16 15.81 -30.20 -84.54
C ARG A 16 16.76 -29.31 -83.72
N ARG A 17 16.22 -28.32 -82.98
CA ARG A 17 16.86 -27.72 -81.81
C ARG A 17 15.79 -27.48 -80.72
N PRO A 18 16.00 -27.89 -79.46
CA PRO A 18 15.14 -27.49 -78.36
C PRO A 18 15.47 -26.06 -77.95
N CYS A 19 14.50 -25.14 -78.01
CA CYS A 19 14.63 -23.84 -77.36
C CYS A 19 14.08 -23.96 -75.93
N SER A 20 14.98 -24.12 -74.97
CA SER A 20 14.65 -24.30 -73.56
C SER A 20 14.34 -22.97 -72.88
N THR A 21 13.11 -22.46 -73.04
CA THR A 21 12.67 -21.25 -72.32
C THR A 21 11.36 -21.49 -71.58
N ARG A 22 11.48 -22.00 -70.35
CA ARG A 22 10.40 -22.00 -69.36
C ARG A 22 10.05 -20.54 -69.03
N CYS A 23 9.12 -19.94 -69.76
CA CYS A 23 8.57 -18.62 -69.42
C CYS A 23 7.56 -18.74 -68.28
N GLY A 24 8.05 -19.18 -67.11
CA GLY A 24 7.30 -19.09 -65.87
C GLY A 24 7.40 -17.66 -65.36
N SER A 25 6.32 -16.89 -65.47
CA SER A 25 6.22 -15.54 -64.94
C SER A 25 6.24 -15.56 -63.41
N MET A 26 7.46 -15.64 -62.85
CA MET A 26 7.73 -15.60 -61.42
C MET A 26 7.36 -14.22 -60.87
N THR A 27 6.07 -14.05 -60.58
CA THR A 27 5.54 -12.87 -59.91
C THR A 27 6.01 -12.94 -58.47
N GLU A 28 7.14 -12.30 -58.19
CA GLU A 28 7.72 -12.21 -56.85
C GLU A 28 6.70 -11.54 -55.91
N ARG A 29 5.97 -12.37 -55.16
CA ARG A 29 5.09 -11.89 -54.10
C ARG A 29 5.99 -11.35 -52.99
N PRO A 30 6.00 -10.03 -52.72
CA PRO A 30 6.88 -9.48 -51.69
C PRO A 30 6.52 -10.10 -50.34
N PRO A 31 7.53 -10.41 -49.48
CA PRO A 31 7.33 -11.21 -48.29
C PRO A 31 6.28 -10.59 -47.36
N LEU A 32 5.29 -11.41 -46.96
CA LEU A 32 4.12 -10.98 -46.18
C LEU A 32 4.50 -10.21 -44.90
N ALA A 33 5.62 -10.56 -44.27
CA ALA A 33 6.18 -9.86 -43.12
C ALA A 33 6.27 -8.33 -43.32
N ARG A 34 6.68 -7.86 -44.51
CA ARG A 34 6.84 -6.42 -44.80
C ARG A 34 5.49 -5.68 -44.90
N ARG A 35 4.39 -6.38 -45.16
CA ARG A 35 3.02 -5.81 -45.13
C ARG A 35 2.42 -5.75 -43.72
N LEU A 36 2.87 -6.62 -42.80
CA LEU A 36 2.43 -6.61 -41.40
C LEU A 36 3.09 -5.48 -40.60
N ALA A 37 4.41 -5.32 -40.73
CA ALA A 37 5.14 -4.21 -40.09
C ALA A 37 4.57 -2.83 -40.48
N GLY A 38 4.27 -2.62 -41.77
CA GLY A 38 3.65 -1.38 -42.25
C GLY A 38 2.24 -1.11 -41.71
N ARG A 39 1.48 -2.15 -41.30
CA ARG A 39 0.19 -1.98 -40.63
C ARG A 39 0.34 -1.61 -39.16
N LEU A 40 1.30 -2.23 -38.46
CA LEU A 40 1.63 -1.88 -37.07
C LEU A 40 2.13 -0.43 -36.93
N TRP A 41 2.77 0.13 -37.96
CA TRP A 41 3.25 1.52 -37.96
C TRP A 41 2.24 2.54 -38.53
N ALA A 42 1.15 2.10 -39.16
CA ALA A 42 0.10 2.98 -39.68
C ALA A 42 -1.05 3.26 -38.70
N GLY A 43 -1.23 2.40 -37.69
CA GLY A 43 -2.34 2.49 -36.72
C GLY A 43 -2.10 3.52 -35.62
N ARG A 44 -2.55 4.77 -35.82
CA ARG A 44 -2.57 5.81 -34.75
C ARG A 44 -3.58 5.51 -33.63
N GLU A 45 -4.53 4.62 -33.89
CA GLU A 45 -5.65 4.27 -32.98
C GLU A 45 -5.20 3.60 -31.67
N GLY A 46 -3.95 3.12 -31.59
CA GLY A 46 -3.39 2.52 -30.37
C GLY A 46 -2.74 3.49 -29.37
N SER A 47 -2.53 4.77 -29.73
CA SER A 47 -1.67 5.69 -28.95
C SER A 47 -2.12 5.85 -27.48
N ALA A 48 -3.42 6.13 -27.27
CA ALA A 48 -3.99 6.33 -25.94
C ALA A 48 -3.84 5.11 -25.01
N ALA A 49 -3.80 3.89 -25.55
CA ALA A 49 -3.58 2.67 -24.75
C ALA A 49 -2.12 2.55 -24.29
N VAL A 50 -1.17 2.98 -25.11
CA VAL A 50 0.26 3.04 -24.76
C VAL A 50 0.53 4.16 -23.75
N GLU A 51 -0.07 5.33 -23.96
CA GLU A 51 0.00 6.47 -23.04
C GLU A 51 -0.56 6.10 -21.65
N PHE A 52 -1.73 5.45 -21.60
CA PHE A 52 -2.29 4.94 -20.34
C PHE A 52 -1.40 3.88 -19.69
N ALA A 53 -0.82 2.95 -20.46
CA ALA A 53 0.08 1.93 -19.93
C ALA A 53 1.37 2.51 -19.31
N LEU A 54 1.84 3.67 -19.75
CA LEU A 54 2.97 4.39 -19.14
C LEU A 54 2.59 5.09 -17.83
N VAL A 55 1.35 5.58 -17.68
CA VAL A 55 0.87 6.26 -16.46
C VAL A 55 0.39 5.25 -15.40
N LEU A 56 -0.15 4.10 -15.82
CA LEU A 56 -0.67 3.04 -14.96
C LEU A 56 0.25 2.64 -13.80
N PRO A 57 1.57 2.36 -13.97
CA PRO A 57 2.43 1.97 -12.84
C PRO A 57 2.55 3.04 -11.76
N PHE A 58 2.57 4.33 -12.13
CA PHE A 58 2.55 5.43 -11.16
C PHE A 58 1.19 5.52 -10.43
N MET A 59 0.09 5.35 -11.18
CA MET A 59 -1.27 5.39 -10.63
C MET A 59 -1.51 4.23 -9.65
N VAL A 60 -0.99 3.03 -9.94
CA VAL A 60 -1.02 1.87 -9.05
C VAL A 60 -0.17 2.08 -7.79
N LEU A 61 1.03 2.64 -7.92
CA LEU A 61 1.89 2.98 -6.76
C LEU A 61 1.20 3.99 -5.83
N LEU A 62 0.57 5.02 -6.41
CA LEU A 62 -0.21 6.02 -5.67
C LEU A 62 -1.41 5.38 -4.93
N CYS A 63 -2.11 4.45 -5.55
CA CYS A 63 -3.19 3.69 -4.89
C CYS A 63 -2.67 2.87 -3.69
N PHE A 64 -1.53 2.17 -3.82
CA PHE A 64 -0.93 1.46 -2.67
C PHE A 64 -0.48 2.40 -1.55
N ALA A 65 0.05 3.58 -1.88
CA ALA A 65 0.40 4.60 -0.90
C ALA A 65 -0.83 5.09 -0.11
N PHE A 66 -1.95 5.36 -0.78
CA PHE A 66 -3.21 5.73 -0.11
C PHE A 66 -3.78 4.61 0.79
N VAL A 67 -3.71 3.34 0.35
CA VAL A 67 -4.16 2.21 1.19
C VAL A 67 -3.26 2.02 2.42
N GLY A 68 -1.94 2.21 2.29
CA GLY A 68 -1.00 2.24 3.42
C GLY A 68 -1.34 3.36 4.40
N ALA A 69 -1.46 4.60 3.92
CA ALA A 69 -1.82 5.75 4.74
C ALA A 69 -3.18 5.60 5.45
N GLY A 70 -4.19 5.02 4.78
CA GLY A 70 -5.49 4.72 5.38
C GLY A 70 -5.41 3.68 6.50
N ARG A 71 -4.58 2.63 6.33
CA ARG A 71 -4.30 1.64 7.39
C ARG A 71 -3.56 2.26 8.56
N LEU A 72 -2.58 3.12 8.32
CA LEU A 72 -1.87 3.84 9.38
C LEU A 72 -2.82 4.75 10.17
N PHE A 73 -3.66 5.54 9.50
CA PHE A 73 -4.64 6.42 10.13
C PHE A 73 -5.64 5.65 11.00
N TRP A 74 -6.12 4.48 10.53
CA TRP A 74 -7.02 3.61 11.30
C TRP A 74 -6.37 3.12 12.59
N ASN A 75 -5.13 2.62 12.53
CA ASN A 75 -4.39 2.16 13.71
C ASN A 75 -4.05 3.32 14.67
N TYR A 76 -3.71 4.50 14.13
CA TYR A 76 -3.49 5.70 14.91
C TYR A 76 -4.74 6.13 15.69
N HIS A 77 -5.92 6.11 15.04
CA HIS A 77 -7.18 6.44 15.69
C HIS A 77 -7.52 5.48 16.85
N ILE A 78 -7.32 4.18 16.64
CA ILE A 78 -7.51 3.15 17.69
C ILE A 78 -6.58 3.36 18.88
N ALA A 79 -5.31 3.71 18.64
CA ALA A 79 -4.37 4.01 19.71
C ALA A 79 -4.73 5.31 20.46
N VAL A 80 -5.23 6.34 19.76
CA VAL A 80 -5.69 7.60 20.37
C VAL A 80 -6.91 7.40 21.26
N SER A 81 -7.88 6.55 20.87
CA SER A 81 -9.01 6.23 21.74
C SER A 81 -8.60 5.37 22.94
N SER A 82 -7.83 4.29 22.72
CA SER A 82 -7.45 3.38 23.82
C SER A 82 -6.56 4.03 24.87
N VAL A 83 -5.59 4.86 24.46
CA VAL A 83 -4.73 5.62 25.38
C VAL A 83 -5.53 6.68 26.14
N ARG A 84 -6.51 7.33 25.51
CA ARG A 84 -7.38 8.32 26.15
C ARG A 84 -8.26 7.69 27.22
N ASP A 85 -8.87 6.55 26.93
CA ASP A 85 -9.75 5.86 27.88
C ASP A 85 -8.97 5.14 28.99
N ALA A 86 -7.76 4.64 28.69
CA ALA A 86 -6.83 4.18 29.70
C ALA A 86 -6.35 5.30 30.64
N ALA A 87 -6.07 6.50 30.13
CA ALA A 87 -5.72 7.65 30.95
C ALA A 87 -6.90 8.14 31.82
N ARG A 88 -8.13 8.10 31.30
CA ARG A 88 -9.37 8.39 32.05
C ARG A 88 -9.66 7.37 33.15
N TYR A 89 -9.34 6.09 32.91
CA TYR A 89 -9.40 5.05 33.92
C TYR A 89 -8.33 5.27 35.00
N ALA A 90 -7.08 5.48 34.60
CA ALA A 90 -5.96 5.71 35.50
C ALA A 90 -6.17 6.94 36.41
N ALA A 91 -6.82 7.99 35.91
CA ALA A 91 -7.20 9.19 36.68
C ALA A 91 -8.20 8.95 37.83
N ARG A 92 -8.75 7.74 37.95
CA ARG A 92 -9.70 7.31 39.00
C ARG A 92 -9.13 6.17 39.87
N LEU A 93 -7.80 6.02 39.91
CA LEU A 93 -7.11 4.98 40.66
C LEU A 93 -6.15 5.61 41.68
N PRO A 94 -5.88 4.87 42.78
CA PRO A 94 -4.74 4.99 43.65
C PRO A 94 -3.57 5.83 43.14
N MET A 95 -3.41 7.12 43.44
CA MET A 95 -2.13 7.78 43.13
C MET A 95 -1.71 8.93 44.04
N THR A 96 -0.41 9.19 44.03
CA THR A 96 0.28 10.29 44.70
C THR A 96 1.29 10.92 43.74
N CYS A 97 2.02 11.96 44.15
CA CYS A 97 3.14 12.49 43.38
C CYS A 97 4.29 11.48 43.13
N ALA A 98 4.32 10.34 43.83
CA ALA A 98 5.31 9.29 43.62
C ALA A 98 4.92 8.25 42.55
N GLY A 99 3.64 8.19 42.15
CA GLY A 99 3.12 7.17 41.24
C GLY A 99 1.75 6.64 41.62
N LEU A 100 1.31 5.59 40.92
CA LEU A 100 0.13 4.81 41.29
C LEU A 100 0.40 4.01 42.58
N THR A 101 -0.56 3.98 43.49
CA THR A 101 -0.45 3.43 44.85
C THR A 101 -0.43 1.90 44.87
N ASN A 102 -1.18 1.24 43.98
CA ASN A 102 -1.23 -0.22 43.92
C ASN A 102 -0.41 -0.76 42.75
N ALA A 103 0.46 -1.74 43.01
CA ALA A 103 1.33 -2.32 41.97
C ALA A 103 0.59 -2.95 40.78
N GLY A 104 -0.65 -3.44 41.00
CA GLY A 104 -1.48 -4.01 39.93
C GLY A 104 -2.11 -2.98 38.98
N ASP A 105 -2.22 -1.72 39.38
CA ASP A 105 -2.97 -0.73 38.61
C ASP A 105 -2.26 -0.29 37.33
N VAL A 106 -0.92 -0.28 37.33
CA VAL A 106 -0.14 -0.09 36.10
C VAL A 106 -0.46 -1.18 35.08
N THR A 107 -0.51 -2.45 35.51
CA THR A 107 -0.87 -3.59 34.65
C THR A 107 -2.32 -3.49 34.15
N ASN A 108 -3.26 -3.08 35.02
CA ASN A 108 -4.66 -2.86 34.63
C ASN A 108 -4.78 -1.79 33.52
N VAL A 109 -4.04 -0.68 33.65
CA VAL A 109 -3.99 0.41 32.66
C VAL A 109 -3.33 -0.05 31.35
N GLN A 110 -2.22 -0.81 31.41
CA GLN A 110 -1.57 -1.36 30.21
C GLN A 110 -2.48 -2.34 29.46
N ASN A 111 -3.14 -3.27 30.17
CA ASN A 111 -4.11 -4.20 29.61
C ASN A 111 -5.27 -3.48 28.92
N LEU A 112 -5.84 -2.47 29.59
CA LEU A 112 -6.93 -1.66 29.05
C LEU A 112 -6.49 -0.92 27.78
N THR A 113 -5.28 -0.34 27.78
CA THR A 113 -4.69 0.36 26.62
C THR A 113 -4.54 -0.57 25.40
N ARG A 114 -4.16 -1.85 25.62
CA ARG A 114 -3.89 -2.83 24.55
C ARG A 114 -5.14 -3.57 24.07
N THR A 115 -6.11 -3.85 24.94
CA THR A 115 -7.22 -4.81 24.69
C THR A 115 -8.62 -4.25 24.87
N GLY A 116 -8.77 -3.06 25.47
CA GLY A 116 -10.07 -2.56 25.94
C GLY A 116 -10.58 -3.25 27.22
N THR A 117 -9.82 -4.17 27.82
CA THR A 117 -10.20 -4.93 29.03
C THR A 117 -9.14 -4.78 30.13
N LYS A 118 -9.56 -4.57 31.39
CA LYS A 118 -8.63 -4.33 32.52
C LYS A 118 -7.77 -5.56 32.88
N ASP A 119 -8.36 -6.73 32.72
CA ASP A 119 -7.80 -8.06 32.99
C ASP A 119 -6.95 -8.58 31.82
N GLY A 120 -7.03 -7.94 30.64
CA GLY A 120 -6.25 -8.31 29.47
C GLY A 120 -6.74 -9.57 28.74
N SER A 121 -7.95 -10.04 29.06
CA SER A 121 -8.61 -11.20 28.43
C SER A 121 -9.11 -10.91 27.01
N GLY A 122 -9.33 -9.63 26.68
CA GLY A 122 -9.70 -9.20 25.33
C GLY A 122 -8.57 -9.40 24.30
N SER A 123 -8.96 -9.64 23.05
CA SER A 123 -8.04 -9.58 21.91
C SER A 123 -7.37 -8.20 21.81
N PRO A 124 -6.13 -8.11 21.29
CA PRO A 124 -5.46 -6.81 21.12
C PRO A 124 -6.20 -5.96 20.08
N LEU A 125 -6.40 -4.67 20.40
CA LEU A 125 -7.10 -3.69 19.56
C LEU A 125 -6.42 -3.45 18.21
N ILE A 126 -5.11 -3.71 18.16
CA ILE A 126 -4.27 -3.71 16.96
C ILE A 126 -3.61 -5.09 16.90
N ALA A 127 -3.78 -5.85 15.82
CA ALA A 127 -3.38 -7.27 15.78
C ALA A 127 -1.88 -7.54 16.02
N THR A 128 -1.00 -6.58 15.71
CA THR A 128 0.44 -6.64 15.98
C THR A 128 0.82 -6.30 17.43
N TRP A 129 -0.11 -5.74 18.21
CA TRP A 129 0.14 -5.17 19.53
C TRP A 129 0.07 -6.25 20.64
N THR A 130 1.14 -7.03 20.74
CA THR A 130 1.20 -8.22 21.61
C THR A 130 1.79 -7.96 23.01
N SER A 131 2.60 -6.91 23.20
CA SER A 131 3.35 -6.68 24.44
C SER A 131 2.94 -5.40 25.17
N ASN A 132 2.59 -5.53 26.46
CA ASN A 132 2.31 -4.41 27.37
C ASN A 132 3.52 -3.49 27.59
N ALA A 133 4.75 -3.93 27.34
CA ALA A 133 5.96 -3.12 27.50
C ALA A 133 6.03 -1.92 26.53
N THR A 134 5.18 -1.90 25.50
CA THR A 134 4.98 -0.76 24.60
C THR A 134 4.09 0.34 25.18
N VAL A 135 3.50 0.13 26.36
CA VAL A 135 2.66 1.10 27.07
C VAL A 135 3.37 1.56 28.34
N THR A 136 3.72 2.83 28.40
CA THR A 136 4.30 3.48 29.57
C THR A 136 3.25 4.32 30.28
N VAL A 137 3.17 4.15 31.60
CA VAL A 137 2.31 4.95 32.48
C VAL A 137 3.24 5.74 33.39
N THR A 138 3.18 7.07 33.33
CA THR A 138 3.97 7.96 34.18
C THR A 138 3.06 8.90 34.94
N VAL A 139 3.38 9.16 36.21
CA VAL A 139 2.71 10.20 37.00
C VAL A 139 3.65 11.39 37.11
N THR A 140 3.11 12.58 36.97
CA THR A 140 3.80 13.85 37.12
C THR A 140 3.00 14.71 38.09
N CYS A 141 3.65 15.44 39.01
CA CYS A 141 2.94 16.41 39.85
C CYS A 141 3.19 17.83 39.35
N VAL A 142 2.10 18.59 39.21
CA VAL A 142 2.14 20.04 38.97
C VAL A 142 1.94 20.73 40.31
N SER A 143 2.75 21.73 40.63
CA SER A 143 2.61 22.48 41.88
C SER A 143 1.25 23.18 41.96
N ASN A 144 0.66 23.20 43.17
CA ASN A 144 -0.54 23.97 43.48
C ASN A 144 -0.25 25.15 44.42
N ALA A 145 0.98 25.68 44.36
CA ALA A 145 1.36 26.87 45.10
C ALA A 145 0.41 28.04 44.71
N GLY A 146 -0.13 28.73 45.72
CA GLY A 146 -1.08 29.83 45.51
C GLY A 146 -2.50 29.43 45.10
N GLY A 147 -2.88 28.14 45.14
CA GLY A 147 -4.25 27.70 44.88
C GLY A 147 -4.68 27.78 43.42
N THR A 148 -3.74 27.60 42.49
CA THR A 148 -3.98 27.57 41.03
C THR A 148 -5.02 26.51 40.62
N TYR A 149 -5.13 25.43 41.39
CA TYR A 149 -6.13 24.38 41.26
C TYR A 149 -6.99 24.32 42.54
N SER A 150 -8.30 24.43 42.38
CA SER A 150 -9.28 24.45 43.47
C SER A 150 -10.25 23.26 43.42
N GLY A 151 -11.21 23.21 44.35
CA GLY A 151 -12.17 22.11 44.44
C GLY A 151 -11.50 20.85 45.02
N ARG A 152 -11.40 19.77 44.22
CA ARG A 152 -10.81 18.49 44.67
C ARG A 152 -9.40 18.64 45.25
N TYR A 153 -8.64 19.61 44.75
CA TYR A 153 -7.22 19.82 45.03
C TYR A 153 -6.93 20.86 46.12
N ASP A 154 -7.96 21.39 46.77
CA ASP A 154 -7.77 22.36 47.85
C ASP A 154 -6.95 21.75 49.01
N GLY A 155 -6.11 22.55 49.64
CA GLY A 155 -5.12 22.12 50.63
C GLY A 155 -3.95 21.25 50.12
N MET A 156 -3.95 20.79 48.87
CA MET A 156 -2.82 20.01 48.31
C MET A 156 -1.70 20.94 47.83
N THR A 157 -0.44 20.54 48.06
CA THR A 157 0.75 21.27 47.57
C THR A 157 1.09 20.95 46.10
N GLY A 158 0.62 19.82 45.58
CA GLY A 158 0.80 19.41 44.19
C GLY A 158 -0.34 18.49 43.70
N VAL A 159 -0.73 18.68 42.44
CA VAL A 159 -1.77 17.91 41.76
C VAL A 159 -1.13 16.79 40.93
N PRO A 160 -1.40 15.51 41.23
CA PRO A 160 -0.94 14.41 40.40
C PRO A 160 -1.72 14.38 39.07
N ARG A 161 -0.95 14.17 37.99
CA ARG A 161 -1.43 13.98 36.62
C ARG A 161 -0.83 12.70 36.08
N VAL A 162 -1.68 11.80 35.61
CA VAL A 162 -1.25 10.59 34.92
C VAL A 162 -1.13 10.85 33.43
N GLN A 163 -0.01 10.43 32.86
CA GLN A 163 0.22 10.32 31.43
C GLN A 163 0.27 8.84 31.07
N VAL A 164 -0.59 8.43 30.14
CA VAL A 164 -0.45 7.14 29.45
C VAL A 164 0.14 7.43 28.08
N SER A 165 1.15 6.65 27.69
CA SER A 165 1.77 6.71 26.37
C SER A 165 1.88 5.30 25.81
N ALA A 166 1.60 5.14 24.52
CA ALA A 166 1.68 3.87 23.81
C ALA A 166 2.49 4.02 22.52
N THR A 167 3.35 3.04 22.25
CA THR A 167 4.10 2.91 21.00
C THR A 167 3.76 1.56 20.34
N PRO A 168 2.54 1.40 19.79
CA PRO A 168 2.14 0.15 19.15
C PRO A 168 3.05 -0.18 17.95
N PRO A 169 3.46 -1.45 17.77
CA PRO A 169 4.23 -1.87 16.61
C PRO A 169 3.33 -1.91 15.38
N TYR A 170 3.83 -1.38 14.26
CA TYR A 170 3.10 -1.25 13.00
C TYR A 170 3.94 -1.82 11.85
N ILE A 171 3.29 -2.38 10.82
CA ILE A 171 3.94 -3.03 9.69
C ILE A 171 3.33 -2.49 8.39
N GLU A 172 4.09 -1.68 7.63
CA GLU A 172 3.67 -1.21 6.31
C GLU A 172 3.58 -2.35 5.31
N SER A 173 2.34 -2.72 4.94
CA SER A 173 2.07 -3.84 4.03
C SER A 173 2.58 -3.62 2.59
N PHE A 174 2.87 -2.37 2.23
CA PHE A 174 3.37 -1.97 0.91
C PHE A 174 4.73 -1.24 0.95
N GLY A 175 5.39 -1.19 2.11
CA GLY A 175 6.63 -0.42 2.29
C GLY A 175 7.74 -0.70 1.27
N PRO A 176 8.03 -1.96 0.90
CA PRO A 176 8.99 -2.29 -0.16
C PRO A 176 8.62 -1.81 -1.57
N LEU A 177 7.34 -1.48 -1.83
CA LEU A 177 6.85 -0.96 -3.11
C LEU A 177 6.75 0.57 -3.14
N THR A 178 6.51 1.20 -1.98
CA THR A 178 6.39 2.66 -1.85
C THR A 178 7.69 3.35 -1.43
N GLY A 179 8.68 2.59 -0.95
CA GLY A 179 9.93 3.11 -0.37
C GLY A 179 9.77 3.67 1.05
N ILE A 180 8.59 3.52 1.67
CA ILE A 180 8.28 4.07 3.00
C ILE A 180 8.32 2.94 4.04
N THR A 181 9.17 3.08 5.05
CA THR A 181 9.32 2.10 6.14
C THR A 181 8.97 2.73 7.48
N LEU A 182 7.73 2.52 7.95
CA LEU A 182 7.30 2.85 9.30
C LEU A 182 7.14 1.55 10.12
N THR A 183 7.72 1.52 11.32
CA THR A 183 7.77 0.34 12.22
C THR A 183 6.97 0.54 13.52
N SER A 184 6.74 1.78 13.91
CA SER A 184 5.90 2.16 15.05
C SER A 184 5.52 3.63 14.96
N PHE A 185 4.56 4.03 15.79
CA PHE A 185 4.21 5.43 16.05
C PHE A 185 3.89 5.57 17.54
N THR A 186 4.03 6.78 18.11
CA THR A 186 3.77 7.01 19.54
C THR A 186 2.58 7.93 19.74
N VAL A 187 1.71 7.59 20.69
CA VAL A 187 0.53 8.36 21.09
C VAL A 187 0.52 8.51 22.60
N SER A 188 0.18 9.69 23.13
CA SER A 188 0.03 9.92 24.56
C SER A 188 -1.24 10.70 24.90
N SER A 189 -1.72 10.52 26.14
CA SER A 189 -2.80 11.31 26.71
C SER A 189 -2.52 11.55 28.20
N GLN A 190 -2.79 12.78 28.66
CA GLN A 190 -2.68 13.17 30.06
C GLN A 190 -4.08 13.40 30.65
N GLN A 191 -4.27 13.04 31.91
CA GLN A 191 -5.44 13.38 32.71
C GLN A 191 -4.99 13.78 34.13
N ALA A 192 -5.73 14.69 34.78
CA ALA A 192 -5.55 14.99 36.19
C ALA A 192 -6.31 13.95 37.05
N TRP A 193 -5.85 13.72 38.28
CA TRP A 193 -6.44 12.78 39.23
C TRP A 193 -7.81 13.23 39.77
N THR A 194 -8.76 12.32 39.96
CA THR A 194 -10.19 12.66 40.16
C THR A 194 -10.99 11.81 41.15
N GLU A 195 -10.44 10.71 41.69
CA GLU A 195 -11.00 10.04 42.89
C GLU A 195 -10.76 10.89 44.15
#